data_AF-A0A916N397-F1
#
_entry.id   AF-A0A916N397-F1
#
_cell.length_a   1.000
_cell.length_b   1.000
_cell.length_c   1.000
_cell.angle_alpha   90.00
_cell.angle_beta   90.00
_cell.angle_gamma   90.00
#
_symmetry.space_group_name_H-M   'P 1'
#
loop_
_entity.id
_entity.type
_entity.pdbx_description
1 polymer ?
#
loop_
_entity_poly.entity_id
_entity_poly.type
_entity_poly.pdbx_seq_one_letter_code
_entity_poly.pdbx_strand_id
1 'polypeptide(L)'
;MLRVSHESGQQHLDVHQLIRIDVDQFYGIEIEEFPARIAQVALWLIDHQMNVRVSEEFGLYFARIPLKSTLHIHCANALRLEWNEVLPAERANYVFGNSPFVGAKFMNDKQRSGVAEVFDGIASGGLLDLVAAWYVKAAHYRCGLWQEELQERRRTRRLPVRALPEIYEPAARSRESEARQARFSKRVRSSSRAKRKTSPVVSCREPV
;
A
#
# COMPACT_ATOMS: atom_id res chain seq x y z
N MET A 1 -10.33 10.12 -36.97
CA MET A 1 -11.67 10.30 -37.54
C MET A 1 -11.85 9.25 -38.62
N LEU A 2 -12.48 8.12 -38.28
CA LEU A 2 -12.68 7.00 -39.20
C LEU A 2 -14.10 7.12 -39.74
N ARG A 3 -14.24 7.75 -40.92
CA ARG A 3 -15.50 7.71 -41.67
C ARG A 3 -15.65 6.32 -42.26
N VAL A 4 -16.62 5.56 -41.75
CA VAL A 4 -17.04 4.28 -42.36
C VAL A 4 -17.84 4.61 -43.61
N SER A 5 -17.31 4.21 -44.77
CA SER A 5 -17.98 4.32 -46.06
C SER A 5 -19.11 3.29 -46.16
N HIS A 6 -20.27 3.75 -46.65
CA HIS A 6 -21.43 2.93 -46.97
C HIS A 6 -21.09 1.85 -48.01
N GLU A 7 -21.37 0.58 -47.68
CA GLU A 7 -21.77 -0.44 -48.66
C GLU A 7 -22.99 -1.20 -48.14
N SER A 8 -23.88 -1.50 -49.09
CA SER A 8 -25.27 -1.93 -48.90
C SER A 8 -25.40 -3.23 -48.11
N GLY A 9 -26.02 -3.12 -46.94
CA GLY A 9 -26.41 -4.21 -46.06
C GLY A 9 -26.50 -3.65 -44.65
N GLN A 10 -27.66 -3.12 -44.28
CA GLN A 10 -27.88 -2.50 -42.97
C GLN A 10 -27.77 -3.55 -41.87
N GLN A 11 -26.53 -3.88 -41.48
CA GLN A 11 -26.23 -4.56 -40.25
C GLN A 11 -26.47 -3.54 -39.15
N HIS A 12 -27.61 -3.65 -38.49
CA HIS A 12 -27.90 -2.91 -37.27
C HIS A 12 -26.92 -3.40 -36.19
N LEU A 13 -25.71 -2.82 -36.19
CA LEU A 13 -24.74 -3.03 -35.13
C LEU A 13 -25.34 -2.43 -33.87
N ASP A 14 -25.78 -3.31 -32.98
CA ASP A 14 -26.24 -2.89 -31.67
C ASP A 14 -25.02 -2.37 -30.89
N VAL A 15 -24.92 -1.05 -30.77
CA VAL A 15 -23.82 -0.33 -30.10
C VAL A 15 -23.58 -0.87 -28.68
N HIS A 16 -24.63 -1.39 -28.05
CA HIS A 16 -24.56 -2.06 -26.75
C HIS A 16 -23.61 -3.28 -26.74
N GLN A 17 -23.45 -3.98 -27.86
CA GLN A 17 -22.54 -5.14 -27.97
C GLN A 17 -21.08 -4.72 -28.17
N LEU A 18 -20.85 -3.50 -28.69
CA LEU A 18 -19.52 -2.95 -28.94
C LEU A 18 -18.92 -2.31 -27.67
N ILE A 19 -19.75 -1.76 -26.78
CA ILE A 19 -19.29 -1.08 -25.55
C ILE A 19 -19.32 -2.05 -24.37
N ARG A 20 -18.16 -2.62 -24.05
CA ARG A 20 -17.99 -3.56 -22.92
C ARG A 20 -17.44 -2.94 -21.63
N ILE A 21 -16.93 -1.70 -21.72
CA ILE A 21 -16.38 -1.00 -20.56
C ILE A 21 -17.52 -0.38 -19.73
N ASP A 22 -17.40 -0.44 -18.41
CA ASP A 22 -18.35 0.13 -17.47
C ASP A 22 -17.66 0.61 -16.18
N VAL A 23 -18.37 1.38 -15.37
CA VAL A 23 -17.89 1.96 -14.12
C VAL A 23 -17.67 0.92 -13.00
N ASP A 24 -18.22 -0.29 -13.16
CA ASP A 24 -18.04 -1.42 -12.23
C ASP A 24 -16.60 -1.98 -12.21
N GLN A 25 -15.79 -1.57 -13.19
CA GLN A 25 -14.37 -1.92 -13.28
C GLN A 25 -13.49 -1.01 -12.41
N PHE A 26 -14.06 0.05 -11.82
CA PHE A 26 -13.33 1.02 -11.01
C PHE A 26 -13.57 0.79 -9.52
N TYR A 27 -12.47 0.65 -8.79
CA TYR A 27 -12.43 0.40 -7.35
C TYR A 27 -11.60 1.50 -6.69
N GLY A 28 -12.01 1.93 -5.51
CA GLY A 28 -11.32 2.99 -4.77
C GLY A 28 -11.51 2.88 -3.27
N ILE A 29 -10.52 3.37 -2.52
CA ILE A 29 -10.58 3.49 -1.07
C ILE A 29 -10.24 4.95 -0.74
N GLU A 30 -11.15 5.62 -0.07
CA GLU A 30 -11.00 7.01 0.34
C GLU A 30 -11.36 7.12 1.83
N ILE A 31 -10.59 7.86 2.60
CA ILE A 31 -10.77 7.93 4.06
C ILE A 31 -11.91 8.87 4.44
N GLU A 32 -12.12 9.93 3.67
CA GLU A 32 -13.16 10.92 3.90
C GLU A 32 -14.42 10.63 3.07
N GLU A 33 -15.59 10.73 3.70
CA GLU A 33 -16.85 10.41 3.04
C GLU A 33 -17.17 11.35 1.87
N PHE A 34 -16.89 12.64 2.04
CA PHE A 34 -17.26 13.64 1.03
C PHE A 34 -16.50 13.44 -0.30
N PRO A 35 -15.15 13.32 -0.32
CA PRO A 35 -14.42 12.96 -1.53
C PRO A 35 -14.84 11.59 -2.11
N ALA A 36 -15.14 10.60 -1.27
CA ALA A 36 -15.62 9.29 -1.72
C ALA A 36 -16.93 9.41 -2.52
N ARG A 37 -17.89 10.22 -2.04
CA ARG A 37 -19.15 10.49 -2.74
C ARG A 37 -18.93 11.29 -4.03
N ILE A 38 -18.03 12.28 -4.02
CA ILE A 38 -17.66 13.03 -5.22
C ILE A 38 -17.12 12.09 -6.29
N ALA A 39 -16.23 11.16 -5.93
CA ALA A 39 -15.66 10.20 -6.86
C ALA A 39 -16.75 9.31 -7.51
N GLN A 40 -17.75 8.90 -6.73
CA GLN A 40 -18.87 8.11 -7.26
C GLN A 40 -19.67 8.89 -8.30
N VAL A 41 -20.07 10.12 -7.97
CA VAL A 41 -20.82 10.98 -8.89
C VAL A 41 -19.98 11.33 -10.13
N ALA A 42 -18.69 11.61 -9.94
CA ALA A 42 -17.78 11.91 -11.05
C ALA A 42 -17.67 10.75 -12.04
N LEU A 43 -17.61 9.50 -11.57
CA LEU A 43 -17.58 8.32 -12.44
C LEU A 43 -18.86 8.21 -13.29
N TRP A 44 -20.03 8.43 -12.70
CA TRP A 44 -21.28 8.44 -13.49
C TRP A 44 -21.37 9.60 -14.47
N LEU A 45 -20.88 10.79 -14.11
CA LEU A 45 -20.84 11.94 -15.02
C LEU A 45 -19.91 11.65 -16.21
N ILE A 46 -18.75 11.04 -15.95
CA ILE A 46 -17.81 10.66 -17.00
C ILE A 46 -18.40 9.57 -17.89
N ASP A 47 -19.02 8.53 -17.33
CA ASP A 47 -19.72 7.49 -18.10
C ASP A 47 -20.76 8.12 -19.04
N HIS A 48 -21.59 9.02 -18.53
CA HIS A 48 -22.58 9.72 -19.34
C HIS A 48 -21.93 10.56 -20.44
N GLN A 49 -20.89 11.35 -20.14
CA GLN A 49 -20.17 12.14 -21.14
C GLN A 49 -19.54 11.27 -22.23
N MET A 50 -19.01 10.10 -21.87
CA MET A 50 -18.43 9.17 -22.83
C MET A 50 -19.51 8.49 -23.67
N ASN A 51 -20.65 8.16 -23.09
CA ASN A 51 -21.82 7.63 -23.81
C ASN A 51 -22.33 8.63 -24.87
N VAL A 52 -22.38 9.93 -24.54
CA VAL A 52 -22.72 10.99 -25.50
C VAL A 52 -21.71 11.05 -26.65
N ARG A 53 -20.41 11.02 -26.35
CA ARG A 53 -19.35 11.03 -27.39
C ARG A 53 -19.42 9.82 -28.32
N VAL A 54 -19.71 8.64 -27.76
CA VAL A 54 -19.90 7.43 -28.58
C VAL A 54 -21.16 7.57 -29.44
N SER A 55 -22.23 8.15 -28.90
CA SER A 55 -23.45 8.41 -29.68
C SER A 55 -23.20 9.33 -30.88
N GLU A 56 -22.37 10.36 -30.70
CA GLU A 56 -21.98 11.29 -31.77
C GLU A 56 -21.13 10.62 -32.86
N GLU A 57 -20.19 9.75 -32.48
CA GLU A 57 -19.30 9.08 -33.44
C GLU A 57 -20.03 8.03 -34.28
N PHE A 58 -20.97 7.27 -33.69
CA PHE A 58 -21.70 6.21 -34.40
C PHE A 58 -23.08 6.63 -34.92
N GLY A 59 -23.54 7.85 -34.61
CA GLY A 59 -24.84 8.37 -35.04
C GLY A 59 -26.06 7.64 -34.44
N LEU A 60 -25.84 6.85 -33.38
CA LEU A 60 -26.86 6.08 -32.69
C LEU A 60 -26.93 6.54 -31.23
N TYR A 61 -28.11 6.93 -30.76
CA TYR A 61 -28.28 7.43 -29.40
C TYR A 61 -28.06 6.31 -28.37
N PHE A 62 -27.06 6.48 -27.50
CA PHE A 62 -26.68 5.54 -26.44
C PHE A 62 -26.70 6.23 -25.07
N ALA A 63 -27.59 5.78 -24.18
CA ALA A 63 -27.64 6.24 -22.80
C ALA A 63 -27.91 5.07 -21.84
N ARG A 64 -27.12 4.97 -20.76
CA ARG A 64 -27.31 3.99 -19.68
C ARG A 64 -28.19 4.56 -18.56
N ILE A 65 -29.49 4.68 -18.82
CA ILE A 65 -30.49 5.06 -17.82
C ILE A 65 -31.51 3.92 -17.72
N PRO A 66 -31.81 3.34 -16.54
CA PRO A 66 -31.34 3.69 -15.19
C PRO A 66 -29.91 3.19 -14.88
N LEU A 67 -29.29 3.77 -13.84
CA LEU A 67 -27.97 3.37 -13.34
C LEU A 67 -28.05 1.96 -12.74
N LYS A 68 -27.64 0.95 -13.51
CA LYS A 68 -27.61 -0.45 -13.05
C LYS A 68 -26.27 -0.84 -12.43
N SER A 69 -25.20 -0.13 -12.81
CA SER A 69 -23.82 -0.48 -12.45
C SER A 69 -23.46 0.04 -11.06
N THR A 70 -22.99 -0.86 -10.21
CA THR A 70 -22.54 -0.54 -8.84
C THR A 70 -21.13 0.03 -8.86
N LEU A 71 -20.93 1.15 -8.17
CA LEU A 71 -19.61 1.75 -7.97
C LEU A 71 -18.94 1.15 -6.73
N HIS A 72 -17.65 0.82 -6.84
CA HIS A 72 -16.89 0.18 -5.76
C HIS A 72 -15.93 1.17 -5.06
N ILE A 73 -16.46 2.31 -4.62
CA ILE A 73 -15.71 3.32 -3.85
C ILE A 73 -16.01 3.18 -2.36
N HIS A 74 -15.04 2.70 -1.59
CA HIS A 74 -15.17 2.42 -0.16
C HIS A 74 -14.66 3.59 0.69
N CYS A 75 -15.52 4.09 1.59
CA CYS A 75 -15.14 5.08 2.59
C CYS A 75 -14.44 4.38 3.78
N ALA A 76 -13.11 4.27 3.75
CA ALA A 76 -12.33 3.55 4.75
C ALA A 76 -10.86 3.99 4.80
N ASN A 77 -10.17 3.63 5.89
CA ASN A 77 -8.73 3.84 6.01
C ASN A 77 -7.96 2.74 5.25
N ALA A 78 -7.37 3.11 4.10
CA ALA A 78 -6.62 2.20 3.24
C ALA A 78 -5.41 1.51 3.92
N LEU A 79 -4.82 2.12 4.96
CA LEU A 79 -3.70 1.49 5.68
C LEU A 79 -4.16 0.27 6.50
N ARG A 80 -5.39 0.30 7.02
CA ARG A 80 -5.95 -0.74 7.90
C ARG A 80 -6.84 -1.73 7.17
N LEU A 81 -7.54 -1.29 6.14
CA LEU A 81 -8.43 -2.13 5.36
C LEU A 81 -7.64 -3.21 4.61
N GLU A 82 -8.15 -4.43 4.59
CA GLU A 82 -7.62 -5.51 3.76
C GLU A 82 -8.06 -5.26 2.30
N TRP A 83 -7.11 -5.12 1.38
CA TRP A 83 -7.43 -4.66 0.01
C TRP A 83 -8.10 -5.73 -0.85
N ASN A 84 -7.93 -7.02 -0.53
CA ASN A 84 -8.64 -8.12 -1.19
C ASN A 84 -10.13 -8.15 -0.83
N GLU A 85 -10.54 -7.59 0.31
CA GLU A 85 -11.96 -7.36 0.64
C GLU A 85 -12.63 -6.35 -0.31
N VAL A 86 -11.85 -5.44 -0.91
CA VAL A 86 -12.34 -4.47 -1.91
C VAL A 86 -12.30 -5.07 -3.31
N LEU A 87 -11.13 -5.56 -3.71
CA LEU A 87 -10.92 -6.23 -4.98
C LEU A 87 -9.88 -7.32 -4.77
N PRO A 88 -10.17 -8.61 -5.03
CA PRO A 88 -9.15 -9.65 -4.99
C PRO A 88 -7.99 -9.33 -5.93
N ALA A 89 -6.75 -9.48 -5.45
CA ALA A 89 -5.54 -9.10 -6.19
C ALA A 89 -5.42 -9.78 -7.56
N GLU A 90 -5.96 -10.99 -7.71
CA GLU A 90 -5.99 -11.74 -8.96
C GLU A 90 -6.84 -11.08 -10.04
N ARG A 91 -7.82 -10.25 -9.63
CA ARG A 91 -8.69 -9.48 -10.52
C ARG A 91 -8.15 -8.07 -10.80
N ALA A 92 -7.14 -7.62 -10.08
CA ALA A 92 -6.60 -6.27 -10.21
C ALA A 92 -5.50 -6.19 -11.27
N ASN A 93 -5.79 -5.51 -12.38
CA ASN A 93 -4.79 -5.25 -13.42
C ASN A 93 -3.83 -4.12 -13.03
N TYR A 94 -4.37 -3.03 -12.48
CA TYR A 94 -3.63 -1.82 -12.15
C TYR A 94 -3.96 -1.34 -10.74
N VAL A 95 -2.94 -0.83 -10.05
CA VAL A 95 -3.08 -0.13 -8.76
C VAL A 95 -2.42 1.23 -8.92
N PHE A 96 -3.19 2.29 -8.75
CA PHE A 96 -2.72 3.66 -8.91
C PHE A 96 -3.44 4.60 -7.96
N GLY A 97 -2.82 5.75 -7.70
CA GLY A 97 -3.38 6.76 -6.82
C GLY A 97 -2.33 7.79 -6.43
N ASN A 98 -2.77 8.84 -5.75
CA ASN A 98 -1.92 9.88 -5.20
C ASN A 98 -2.05 9.91 -3.68
N SER A 99 -1.36 8.98 -3.02
CA SER A 99 -1.41 8.84 -1.56
C SER A 99 -0.85 10.08 -0.85
N PRO A 100 -1.30 10.37 0.38
CA PRO A 100 -0.93 11.60 1.08
C PRO A 100 0.57 11.63 1.45
N PHE A 101 1.19 12.79 1.25
CA PHE A 101 2.57 13.06 1.65
C PHE A 101 2.61 13.70 3.04
N VAL A 102 3.14 12.98 4.02
CA VAL A 102 3.30 13.48 5.38
C VAL A 102 4.60 12.92 5.94
N GLY A 103 5.60 13.77 6.10
CA GLY A 103 6.90 13.37 6.64
C GLY A 103 6.77 12.80 8.06
N ALA A 104 7.65 11.87 8.43
CA ALA A 104 7.59 11.13 9.70
C ALA A 104 7.46 11.98 10.98
N LYS A 105 7.99 13.20 10.96
CA LYS A 105 7.89 14.16 12.08
C LYS A 105 6.51 14.81 12.21
N PHE A 106 5.76 14.90 11.13
CA PHE A 106 4.47 15.60 11.05
C PHE A 106 3.26 14.65 11.10
N MET A 107 3.49 13.33 11.06
CA MET A 107 2.42 12.36 11.21
C MET A 107 1.76 12.46 12.58
N ASN A 108 0.43 12.50 12.59
CA ASN A 108 -0.36 12.36 13.82
C ASN A 108 -0.32 10.91 14.34
N ASP A 109 -0.79 10.69 15.57
CA ASP A 109 -0.71 9.38 16.23
C ASP A 109 -1.48 8.28 15.49
N LYS A 110 -2.62 8.62 14.87
CA LYS A 110 -3.42 7.66 14.08
C LYS A 110 -2.67 7.21 12.82
N GLN A 111 -2.05 8.14 12.10
CA GLN A 111 -1.21 7.87 10.94
C GLN A 111 0.02 7.06 11.35
N ARG A 112 0.72 7.48 12.40
CA ARG A 112 1.90 6.78 12.92
C ARG A 112 1.59 5.34 13.33
N SER A 113 0.46 5.12 13.99
CA SER A 113 -0.01 3.77 14.34
C SER A 113 -0.31 2.92 13.11
N GLY A 114 -1.00 3.47 12.09
CA GLY A 114 -1.27 2.74 10.85
C GLY A 114 0.00 2.40 10.07
N VAL A 115 0.94 3.34 10.00
CA VAL A 115 2.25 3.14 9.35
C VAL A 115 3.09 2.09 10.08
N ALA A 116 3.08 2.11 11.42
CA ALA A 116 3.81 1.12 12.22
C ALA A 116 3.30 -0.31 12.00
N GLU A 117 1.99 -0.48 11.80
CA GLU A 117 1.41 -1.77 11.45
C GLU A 117 1.85 -2.24 10.06
N VAL A 118 1.81 -1.36 9.06
CA VAL A 118 2.24 -1.67 7.69
C VAL A 118 3.74 -1.99 7.61
N PHE A 119 4.56 -1.31 8.40
CA PHE A 119 6.01 -1.49 8.41
C PHE A 119 6.51 -2.52 9.44
N ASP A 120 5.63 -3.36 10.00
CA ASP A 120 6.08 -4.42 10.91
C ASP A 120 7.14 -5.29 10.24
N GLY A 121 8.28 -5.48 10.91
CA GLY A 121 9.44 -6.21 10.35
C GLY A 121 10.35 -5.42 9.41
N ILE A 122 10.03 -4.17 9.06
CA ILE A 122 10.90 -3.31 8.24
C ILE A 122 11.78 -2.42 9.15
N ALA A 123 13.09 -2.66 9.10
CA ALA A 123 14.05 -1.87 9.85
C ALA A 123 13.95 -0.37 9.47
N SER A 124 13.90 0.50 10.47
CA SER A 124 13.81 1.96 10.29
C SER A 124 12.57 2.45 9.53
N GLY A 125 11.53 1.63 9.37
CA GLY A 125 10.30 2.03 8.66
C GLY A 125 9.62 3.28 9.24
N GLY A 126 9.72 3.48 10.55
CA GLY A 126 9.15 4.67 11.22
C GLY A 126 9.79 6.02 10.85
N LEU A 127 10.88 6.04 10.07
CA LEU A 127 11.51 7.26 9.57
C LEU A 127 11.01 7.65 8.17
N LEU A 128 10.28 6.77 7.48
CA LEU A 128 9.79 7.00 6.12
C LEU A 128 8.56 7.92 6.12
N ASP A 129 8.33 8.57 4.99
CA ASP A 129 7.11 9.36 4.75
C ASP A 129 5.87 8.46 4.75
N LEU A 130 4.72 9.02 5.12
CA LEU A 130 3.42 8.34 5.14
C LEU A 130 3.12 7.65 3.80
N VAL A 131 3.48 8.30 2.69
CA VAL A 131 3.26 7.76 1.34
C VAL A 131 3.93 6.40 1.13
N ALA A 132 5.07 6.15 1.80
CA ALA A 132 5.81 4.89 1.66
C ALA A 132 5.00 3.67 2.13
N ALA A 133 4.05 3.85 3.04
CA ALA A 133 3.18 2.78 3.50
C ALA A 133 2.27 2.23 2.39
N TRP A 134 1.87 3.05 1.41
CA TRP A 134 1.07 2.58 0.27
C TRP A 134 1.88 1.69 -0.67
N TYR A 135 3.17 1.96 -0.85
CA TYR A 135 4.03 1.09 -1.66
C TYR A 135 4.19 -0.29 -1.03
N VAL A 136 4.39 -0.34 0.29
CA VAL A 136 4.47 -1.60 1.04
C VAL A 136 3.14 -2.35 0.98
N LYS A 137 2.02 -1.67 1.23
CA LYS A 137 0.67 -2.25 1.09
C LYS A 137 0.42 -2.80 -0.31
N ALA A 138 0.76 -2.05 -1.36
CA ALA A 138 0.58 -2.48 -2.75
C ALA A 138 1.44 -3.70 -3.10
N ALA A 139 2.70 -3.73 -2.67
CA ALA A 139 3.58 -4.88 -2.85
C ALA A 139 3.01 -6.13 -2.15
N HIS A 140 2.51 -5.98 -0.93
CA HIS A 140 1.88 -7.09 -0.21
C HIS A 140 0.58 -7.56 -0.84
N TYR A 141 -0.27 -6.63 -1.26
CA TYR A 141 -1.51 -6.93 -1.97
C TYR A 141 -1.25 -7.74 -3.24
N ARG A 142 -0.24 -7.36 -4.03
CA ARG A 142 0.09 -8.02 -5.30
C ARG A 142 0.81 -9.36 -5.15
N CYS A 143 1.70 -9.48 -4.18
CA CYS A 143 2.56 -10.67 -4.04
C CYS A 143 1.99 -11.71 -3.08
N GLY A 144 0.87 -11.45 -2.40
CA GLY A 144 0.30 -12.35 -1.39
C GLY A 144 1.18 -12.57 -0.14
N LEU A 145 2.33 -11.88 -0.07
CA LEU A 145 3.42 -12.09 0.91
C LEU A 145 3.00 -12.00 2.38
N TRP A 146 1.82 -11.45 2.68
CA TRP A 146 1.31 -11.30 4.05
C TRP A 146 0.28 -12.33 4.47
N GLN A 147 -0.40 -13.02 3.55
CA GLN A 147 -1.49 -13.91 3.95
C GLN A 147 -0.96 -15.15 4.67
N GLU A 148 0.12 -15.76 4.17
CA GLU A 148 0.76 -16.91 4.80
C GLU A 148 1.42 -16.52 6.13
N GLU A 149 2.20 -15.43 6.16
CA GLU A 149 2.90 -15.00 7.38
C GLU A 149 1.96 -14.50 8.48
N LEU A 150 0.88 -13.79 8.16
CA LEU A 150 -0.11 -13.37 9.16
C LEU A 150 -0.96 -14.53 9.67
N GLN A 151 -1.33 -15.49 8.81
CA GLN A 151 -2.02 -16.70 9.26
C GLN A 151 -1.12 -17.52 10.17
N GLU A 152 0.16 -17.67 9.82
CA GLU A 152 1.14 -18.38 10.63
C GLU A 152 1.38 -17.67 11.96
N ARG A 153 1.54 -16.34 11.96
CA ARG A 153 1.70 -15.51 13.18
C ARG A 153 0.45 -15.48 14.06
N ARG A 154 -0.76 -15.47 13.49
CA ARG A 154 -2.03 -15.61 14.25
C ARG A 154 -2.18 -17.02 14.85
N ARG A 155 -1.68 -18.07 14.17
CA ARG A 155 -1.55 -19.42 14.73
C ARG A 155 -0.53 -19.45 15.86
N THR A 156 0.64 -18.84 15.71
CA THR A 156 1.69 -18.85 16.74
C THR A 156 1.33 -18.03 17.97
N ARG A 157 0.60 -16.91 17.83
CA ARG A 157 0.11 -16.11 18.97
C ARG A 157 -0.99 -16.80 19.80
N ARG A 158 -1.66 -17.83 19.29
CA ARG A 158 -2.73 -18.58 20.01
C ARG A 158 -2.23 -19.82 20.75
N LEU A 159 -0.98 -20.24 20.55
CA LEU A 159 -0.41 -21.32 21.36
C LEU A 159 -0.08 -20.75 22.74
N PRO A 160 -0.53 -21.38 23.85
CA PRO A 160 -0.02 -21.01 25.16
C PRO A 160 1.49 -21.18 25.12
N VAL A 161 2.21 -20.26 25.74
CA VAL A 161 3.68 -20.36 25.92
C VAL A 161 3.95 -21.76 26.44
N ARG A 162 4.45 -22.64 25.57
CA ARG A 162 4.79 -24.02 25.94
C ARG A 162 5.92 -23.86 26.94
N ALA A 163 5.67 -24.25 28.20
CA ALA A 163 6.67 -24.25 29.24
C ALA A 163 7.94 -24.90 28.67
N LEU A 164 9.03 -24.12 28.61
CA LEU A 164 10.33 -24.64 28.24
C LEU A 164 10.68 -25.73 29.25
N PRO A 165 11.15 -26.92 28.82
CA PRO A 165 11.61 -27.91 29.77
C PRO A 165 12.79 -27.32 30.54
N GLU A 166 12.73 -27.39 31.88
CA GLU A 166 13.85 -27.09 32.78
C GLU A 166 15.01 -28.03 32.42
N ILE A 167 15.89 -27.57 31.53
CA ILE A 167 17.16 -28.24 31.26
C ILE A 167 18.24 -27.17 31.35
N TYR A 168 18.49 -26.72 32.57
CA TYR A 168 19.77 -26.10 32.93
C TYR A 168 20.05 -26.36 34.41
N GLU A 169 20.79 -27.44 34.68
CA GLU A 169 21.52 -27.57 35.95
C GLU A 169 22.69 -26.56 35.93
N PRO A 170 22.88 -25.77 37.00
CA PRO A 170 23.92 -24.74 37.00
C PRO A 170 25.30 -25.38 37.16
N ALA A 171 26.09 -25.38 36.08
CA ALA A 171 27.51 -25.66 36.15
C ALA A 171 28.22 -24.62 37.06
N ALA A 172 28.90 -25.12 38.10
CA ALA A 172 29.64 -24.31 39.06
C ALA A 172 30.65 -23.38 38.36
N ARG A 173 30.58 -22.09 38.67
CA ARG A 173 31.53 -21.07 38.19
C ARG A 173 32.93 -21.35 38.76
N SER A 174 33.88 -21.65 37.89
CA SER A 174 35.30 -21.67 38.24
C SER A 174 35.86 -20.24 38.36
N ARG A 175 36.66 -20.01 39.41
CA ARG A 175 37.23 -18.72 39.83
C ARG A 175 38.16 -18.04 38.80
N GLU A 176 38.44 -18.68 37.66
CA GLU A 176 39.32 -18.14 36.61
C GLU A 176 38.60 -17.19 35.63
N SER A 177 37.27 -17.29 35.52
CA SER A 177 36.46 -16.50 34.58
C SER A 177 36.31 -15.02 35.00
N GLU A 178 36.22 -14.74 36.30
CA GLU A 178 36.16 -13.37 36.84
C GLU A 178 37.47 -12.60 36.67
N ALA A 179 38.62 -13.28 36.76
CA ALA A 179 39.93 -12.66 36.59
C ALA A 179 40.21 -12.23 35.13
N ARG A 180 39.65 -12.95 34.14
CA ARG A 180 39.74 -12.57 32.71
C ARG A 180 38.86 -11.37 32.38
N GLN A 181 37.68 -11.27 32.99
CA GLN A 181 36.72 -10.18 32.73
C GLN A 181 37.18 -8.84 33.34
N ALA A 182 37.86 -8.88 34.50
CA ALA A 182 38.48 -7.71 35.10
C ALA A 182 39.67 -7.15 34.29
N ARG A 183 40.44 -8.01 33.60
CA ARG A 183 41.56 -7.59 32.73
C ARG A 183 41.09 -6.98 31.40
N PHE A 184 39.97 -7.45 30.86
CA PHE A 184 39.40 -6.89 29.62
C PHE A 184 38.81 -5.49 29.84
N SER A 185 38.10 -5.27 30.95
CA SER A 185 37.51 -3.98 31.34
C SER A 185 38.55 -2.85 31.46
N LYS A 186 39.75 -3.14 32.00
CA LYS A 186 40.84 -2.15 32.10
C LYS A 186 41.47 -1.80 30.75
N ARG A 187 41.43 -2.69 29.74
CA ARG A 187 42.02 -2.45 28.41
C ARG A 187 41.13 -1.60 27.50
N VAL A 188 39.82 -1.64 27.70
CA VAL A 188 38.86 -0.87 26.90
C VAL A 188 38.84 0.60 27.32
N ARG A 189 39.00 0.91 28.62
CA ARG A 189 38.99 2.28 29.15
C ARG A 189 40.20 3.14 28.77
N SER A 190 41.31 2.55 28.31
CA SER A 190 42.50 3.30 27.88
C SER A 190 42.49 3.72 26.41
N SER A 191 41.55 3.24 25.58
CA SER A 191 41.49 3.57 24.14
C SER A 191 40.53 4.72 23.79
N SER A 192 39.68 5.16 24.72
CA SER A 192 38.64 6.18 24.50
C SER A 192 39.14 7.63 24.64
N ARG A 193 40.45 7.89 24.57
CA ARG A 193 41.03 9.25 24.69
C ARG A 193 41.90 9.64 23.49
N ALA A 194 41.46 9.37 22.26
CA ALA A 194 41.99 10.06 21.07
C ALA A 194 41.07 9.83 19.87
N LYS A 195 40.22 10.82 19.55
CA LYS A 195 39.92 11.26 18.16
C LYS A 195 39.06 12.51 18.23
N ARG A 196 39.71 13.65 17.95
CA ARG A 196 39.11 14.97 17.83
C ARG A 196 38.41 15.10 16.47
N LYS A 197 37.37 15.93 16.49
CA LYS A 197 36.54 16.44 15.40
C LYS A 197 37.33 16.80 14.14
N THR A 198 36.91 16.26 13.00
CA THR A 198 36.98 16.92 11.68
C THR A 198 35.72 16.53 10.90
N SER A 199 34.98 17.53 10.42
CA SER A 199 33.78 17.37 9.58
C SER A 199 34.19 17.38 8.11
N PRO A 200 33.60 16.56 7.22
CA PRO A 200 33.73 16.78 5.79
C PRO A 200 32.66 17.76 5.30
N VAL A 201 33.12 18.80 4.62
CA VAL A 201 32.34 19.74 3.81
C VAL A 201 31.95 19.03 2.50
N VAL A 202 30.66 19.07 2.13
CA VAL A 202 30.18 18.63 0.81
C VAL A 202 29.67 19.86 0.06
N SER A 203 30.30 20.13 -1.09
CA SER A 203 30.02 21.26 -1.99
C SER A 203 28.94 20.86 -2.99
N CYS A 204 27.87 21.65 -3.07
CA CYS A 204 26.86 21.60 -4.13
C CYS A 204 27.41 22.25 -5.40
N ARG A 205 27.22 21.60 -6.56
CA ARG A 205 27.32 22.22 -7.88
C ARG A 205 26.13 21.76 -8.74
N GLU A 206 25.35 22.72 -9.18
CA GLU A 206 24.60 22.75 -10.44
C GLU A 206 24.54 24.24 -10.88
N PRO A 207 24.26 24.59 -12.15
CA PRO A 207 24.24 23.83 -13.41
C PRO A 207 25.10 24.52 -14.50
N VAL A 208 25.07 24.02 -15.73
CA VAL A 208 25.43 24.78 -16.96
C VAL A 208 24.19 24.90 -17.82
#